data_AF-F0XVF0-F1
#
_entry.id   AF-F0XVF0-F1
#
_cell.length_a   1.000
_cell.length_b   1.000
_cell.length_c   1.000
_cell.angle_alpha   90.00
_cell.angle_beta   90.00
_cell.angle_gamma   90.00
#
_symmetry.space_group_name_H-M   'P 1'
#
loop_
_entity.id
_entity.type
_entity.pdbx_description
1 polymer ?
#
loop_
_entity_poly.entity_id
_entity_poly.type
_entity_poly.pdbx_seq_one_letter_code
_entity_poly.pdbx_strand_id
1 'polypeptide(L)'
;MGIGDAFRAAGLSFADCGFLKLNAFFPVMLGLAHASVAGFCKGDVGAAAVAAMPVPAAKVPFLVAAIMPLLAVVIAIVALEALSAVAPNGYESQRSRSQKAPGAIVAAGNPAWIERVQAAQYNTWEATIGMLAAWFVAKECGLAEDLFAKLATLFLGIRVAYPVVYALDLDLLRTQLWLTGLYATAMIAFAALFPDTVAPLLA
;
A
#
# COMPACT_ATOMS: atom_id res chain seq x y z
N MET A 1 -3.73 37.11 -2.60
CA MET A 1 -2.78 36.41 -1.71
C MET A 1 -2.82 34.95 -2.11
N GLY A 2 -1.75 34.42 -2.71
CA GLY A 2 -1.70 33.02 -3.15
C GLY A 2 -1.56 32.08 -1.96
N ILE A 3 -1.87 30.79 -2.14
CA ILE A 3 -1.65 29.76 -1.11
C ILE A 3 -0.22 29.83 -0.57
N GLY A 4 0.78 30.04 -1.45
CA GLY A 4 2.17 30.17 -1.03
C GLY A 4 2.49 31.37 -0.13
N ASP A 5 1.69 32.44 -0.18
CA ASP A 5 1.86 33.63 0.66
C ASP A 5 1.26 33.40 2.06
N ALA A 6 0.11 32.71 2.12
CA ALA A 6 -0.53 32.34 3.38
C ALA A 6 0.32 31.38 4.23
N PHE A 7 1.02 30.42 3.59
CA PHE A 7 1.93 29.50 4.27
C PHE A 7 3.19 30.19 4.81
N ARG A 8 3.81 31.08 4.02
CA ARG A 8 4.97 31.86 4.50
C ARG A 8 4.59 32.83 5.62
N ALA A 9 3.40 33.42 5.55
CA ALA A 9 2.88 34.28 6.62
C ALA A 9 2.65 33.51 7.94
N ALA A 10 2.40 32.19 7.87
CA ALA A 10 2.32 31.31 9.04
C ALA A 10 3.67 30.80 9.54
N GLY A 11 4.79 31.27 8.98
CA GLY A 11 6.14 30.82 9.34
C GLY A 11 6.49 29.40 8.87
N LEU A 12 5.65 28.81 8.00
CA LEU A 12 5.87 27.47 7.48
C LEU A 12 6.74 27.51 6.23
N SER A 13 7.82 26.75 6.25
CA SER A 13 8.67 26.56 5.07
C SER A 13 8.16 25.39 4.24
N PHE A 14 8.68 25.26 3.01
CA PHE A 14 8.44 24.05 2.23
C PHE A 14 8.90 22.81 2.99
N ALA A 15 9.92 22.91 3.87
CA ALA A 15 10.40 21.81 4.71
C ALA A 15 9.33 21.28 5.67
N ASP A 16 8.44 22.15 6.16
CA ASP A 16 7.40 21.85 7.16
C ASP A 16 6.09 21.36 6.52
N CYS A 17 5.94 21.50 5.20
CA CYS A 17 4.69 21.24 4.50
C CYS A 17 4.72 19.90 3.74
N GLY A 18 4.71 18.78 4.46
CA GLY A 18 4.78 17.42 3.88
C GLY A 18 3.77 17.17 2.75
N PHE A 19 2.52 17.62 2.91
CA PHE A 19 1.47 17.43 1.90
C PHE A 19 1.65 18.33 0.65
N LEU A 20 2.26 19.50 0.77
CA LEU A 20 2.60 20.36 -0.37
C LEU A 20 3.77 19.77 -1.19
N LYS A 21 4.80 19.25 -0.51
CA LYS A 21 5.87 18.49 -1.17
C LYS A 21 5.28 17.29 -1.92
N LEU A 22 4.42 16.53 -1.24
CA LEU A 22 3.74 15.38 -1.83
C LEU A 22 3.00 15.76 -3.10
N ASN A 23 2.18 16.83 -3.07
CA ASN A 23 1.44 17.29 -4.26
C ASN A 23 2.36 17.76 -5.39
N ALA A 24 3.50 18.38 -5.10
CA ALA A 24 4.46 18.79 -6.13
C ALA A 24 5.11 17.59 -6.84
N PHE A 25 5.42 16.52 -6.10
CA PHE A 25 5.99 15.30 -6.68
C PHE A 25 4.93 14.32 -7.20
N PHE A 26 3.67 14.49 -6.83
CA PHE A 26 2.59 13.55 -7.14
C PHE A 26 2.46 13.23 -8.63
N PRO A 27 2.55 14.19 -9.59
CA PRO A 27 2.49 13.86 -11.01
C PRO A 27 3.63 12.94 -11.47
N VAL A 28 4.84 13.17 -10.97
CA VAL A 28 6.01 12.33 -11.27
C VAL A 28 5.82 10.94 -10.66
N MET A 29 5.39 10.87 -9.40
CA MET A 29 5.12 9.60 -8.72
C MET A 29 4.00 8.80 -9.37
N LEU A 30 2.97 9.48 -9.90
CA LEU A 30 1.88 8.86 -10.65
C LEU A 30 2.37 8.33 -12.00
N GLY A 31 3.23 9.08 -12.70
CA GLY A 31 3.91 8.60 -13.91
C GLY A 31 4.77 7.37 -13.64
N LEU A 32 5.53 7.36 -12.54
CA LEU A 32 6.32 6.20 -12.10
C LEU A 32 5.43 5.02 -11.70
N ALA A 33 4.31 5.27 -11.04
CA ALA A 33 3.33 4.24 -10.70
C ALA A 33 2.78 3.60 -11.98
N HIS A 34 2.33 4.41 -12.93
CA HIS A 34 1.86 3.93 -14.23
C HIS A 34 2.94 3.12 -14.97
N ALA A 35 4.14 3.67 -15.11
CA ALA A 35 5.25 2.99 -15.79
C ALA A 35 5.61 1.65 -15.11
N SER A 36 5.56 1.59 -13.78
CA SER A 36 5.80 0.37 -13.02
C SER A 36 4.70 -0.68 -13.27
N VAL A 37 3.42 -0.26 -13.22
CA VAL A 37 2.29 -1.17 -13.46
C VAL A 37 2.26 -1.66 -14.90
N ALA A 38 2.32 -0.76 -15.87
CA ALA A 38 2.34 -1.11 -17.29
C ALA A 38 3.57 -1.95 -17.65
N GLY A 39 4.76 -1.57 -17.15
CA GLY A 39 5.99 -2.33 -17.36
C GLY A 39 5.92 -3.74 -16.78
N PHE A 40 5.31 -3.91 -15.60
CA PHE A 40 5.09 -5.23 -15.01
C PHE A 40 4.10 -6.06 -15.82
N CYS A 41 2.99 -5.47 -16.29
CA CYS A 41 1.98 -6.19 -17.06
C CYS A 41 2.48 -6.63 -18.44
N LYS A 42 3.31 -5.81 -19.09
CA LYS A 42 3.89 -6.05 -20.43
C LYS A 42 5.16 -6.90 -20.40
N GLY A 43 5.93 -6.82 -19.32
CA GLY A 43 7.23 -7.44 -19.22
C GLY A 43 7.19 -8.91 -18.78
N ASP A 44 8.27 -9.63 -19.10
CA ASP A 44 8.46 -11.04 -18.72
C ASP A 44 8.46 -11.25 -17.21
N VAL A 45 8.85 -10.21 -16.44
CA VAL A 45 8.83 -10.24 -14.96
C VAL A 45 7.42 -10.52 -14.44
N GLY A 46 6.39 -9.90 -15.01
CA GLY A 46 5.01 -10.12 -14.59
C GLY A 46 4.53 -11.53 -14.91
N ALA A 47 4.85 -12.02 -16.11
CA ALA A 47 4.54 -13.39 -16.51
C ALA A 47 5.24 -14.42 -15.60
N ALA A 48 6.53 -14.23 -15.32
CA ALA A 48 7.31 -15.09 -14.43
C ALA A 48 6.77 -15.06 -12.99
N ALA A 49 6.39 -13.88 -12.49
CA ALA A 49 5.84 -13.75 -11.15
C ALA A 49 4.47 -14.44 -11.01
N VAL A 50 3.60 -14.35 -12.02
CA VAL A 50 2.34 -15.10 -12.05
C VAL A 50 2.59 -16.60 -12.14
N ALA A 51 3.54 -17.04 -12.96
CA ALA A 51 3.92 -18.45 -13.08
C ALA A 51 4.51 -19.03 -11.78
N ALA A 52 5.13 -18.19 -10.95
CA ALA A 52 5.65 -18.58 -9.64
C ALA A 52 4.56 -18.71 -8.55
N MET A 53 3.32 -18.32 -8.83
CA MET A 53 2.23 -18.46 -7.86
C MET A 53 1.85 -19.93 -7.65
N PRO A 54 1.46 -20.32 -6.42
CA PRO A 54 1.14 -21.72 -6.09
C PRO A 54 -0.22 -22.17 -6.65
N VAL A 55 -0.87 -21.36 -7.48
CA VAL A 55 -2.18 -21.59 -8.06
C VAL A 55 -2.18 -21.17 -9.53
N PRO A 56 -3.07 -21.75 -10.37
CA PRO A 56 -3.24 -21.30 -11.76
C PRO A 56 -3.58 -19.81 -11.83
N ALA A 57 -3.20 -19.14 -12.94
CA ALA A 57 -3.40 -17.69 -13.14
C ALA A 57 -4.82 -17.22 -12.82
N ALA A 58 -5.84 -17.95 -13.29
CA ALA A 58 -7.26 -17.66 -13.02
C ALA A 58 -7.63 -17.61 -11.52
N LYS A 59 -6.85 -18.30 -10.66
CA LYS A 59 -7.05 -18.35 -9.21
C LYS A 59 -6.21 -17.34 -8.42
N VAL A 60 -5.23 -16.70 -9.06
CA VAL A 60 -4.30 -15.76 -8.40
C VAL A 60 -5.04 -14.61 -7.71
N PRO A 61 -6.02 -13.91 -8.34
CA PRO A 61 -6.73 -12.82 -7.67
C PRO A 61 -7.43 -13.25 -6.37
N PHE A 62 -8.01 -14.46 -6.35
CA PHE A 62 -8.68 -14.99 -5.16
C PHE A 62 -7.69 -15.40 -4.08
N LEU A 63 -6.53 -15.95 -4.46
CA LEU A 63 -5.44 -16.22 -3.52
C LEU A 63 -4.98 -14.91 -2.85
N VAL A 64 -4.77 -13.84 -3.63
CA VAL A 64 -4.36 -12.53 -3.11
C VAL A 64 -5.43 -11.97 -2.16
N ALA A 65 -6.71 -12.05 -2.54
CA ALA A 65 -7.82 -11.62 -1.68
C ALA A 65 -7.86 -12.37 -0.34
N ALA A 66 -7.52 -13.66 -0.32
CA ALA A 66 -7.45 -14.47 0.90
C ALA A 66 -6.19 -14.16 1.74
N ILE A 67 -5.05 -13.87 1.10
CA ILE A 67 -3.78 -13.58 1.79
C ILE A 67 -3.81 -12.22 2.48
N MET A 68 -4.43 -11.20 1.88
CA MET A 68 -4.32 -9.82 2.34
C MET A 68 -4.82 -9.57 3.78
N PRO A 69 -5.97 -10.11 4.23
CA PRO A 69 -6.35 -10.09 5.64
C PRO A 69 -5.33 -10.79 6.55
N LEU A 70 -4.79 -11.94 6.12
CA LEU A 70 -3.78 -12.67 6.88
C LEU A 70 -2.48 -11.87 6.98
N LEU A 71 -2.07 -11.19 5.92
CA LEU A 71 -0.92 -10.29 5.93
C LEU A 71 -1.12 -9.16 6.95
N ALA A 72 -2.31 -8.55 7.01
CA ALA A 72 -2.61 -7.54 8.02
C ALA A 72 -2.51 -8.09 9.45
N VAL A 73 -2.98 -9.32 9.68
CA VAL A 73 -2.84 -10.00 10.98
C VAL A 73 -1.37 -10.28 11.31
N VAL A 74 -0.58 -10.77 10.36
CA VAL A 74 0.86 -11.03 10.55
C VAL A 74 1.60 -9.73 10.89
N ILE A 75 1.32 -8.63 10.20
CA ILE A 75 1.91 -7.31 10.52
C ILE A 75 1.57 -6.89 11.95
N ALA A 76 0.32 -7.12 12.39
CA ALA A 76 -0.07 -6.87 13.78
C ALA A 76 0.75 -7.73 14.74
N ILE A 77 0.80 -9.05 14.53
CA ILE A 77 1.56 -9.99 15.37
C ILE A 77 3.02 -9.55 15.50
N VAL A 78 3.69 -9.21 14.39
CA VAL A 78 5.08 -8.75 14.41
C VAL A 78 5.26 -7.52 15.31
N ALA A 79 4.37 -6.53 15.20
CA ALA A 79 4.44 -5.35 16.06
C ALA A 79 4.17 -5.69 17.54
N LEU A 80 3.28 -6.63 17.81
CA LEU A 80 2.91 -7.07 19.16
C LEU A 80 4.04 -7.85 19.84
N GLU A 81 4.65 -8.79 19.14
CA GLU A 81 5.80 -9.57 19.62
C GLU A 81 6.99 -8.65 19.86
N ALA A 82 7.26 -7.72 18.93
CA ALA A 82 8.33 -6.74 19.09
C ALA A 82 8.13 -5.85 20.32
N LEU A 83 6.90 -5.38 20.56
CA LEU A 83 6.57 -4.57 21.73
C LEU A 83 6.72 -5.39 23.02
N SER A 84 6.23 -6.64 23.03
CA SER A 84 6.37 -7.54 24.18
C SER A 84 7.83 -7.83 24.52
N ALA A 85 8.71 -7.93 23.51
CA ALA A 85 10.13 -8.16 23.71
C ALA A 85 10.86 -6.95 24.32
N VAL A 86 10.51 -5.73 23.92
CA VAL A 86 11.20 -4.50 24.37
C VAL A 86 10.54 -3.85 25.60
N ALA A 87 9.25 -4.12 25.82
CA ALA A 87 8.49 -3.68 26.98
C ALA A 87 7.55 -4.82 27.43
N PRO A 88 8.08 -5.79 28.22
CA PRO A 88 7.30 -6.94 28.71
C PRO A 88 6.04 -6.57 29.49
N ASN A 89 6.06 -5.41 30.16
CA ASN A 89 4.91 -4.84 30.88
C ASN A 89 4.21 -3.72 30.09
N GLY A 90 4.69 -3.41 28.88
CA GLY A 90 4.11 -2.40 27.99
C GLY A 90 2.87 -2.90 27.26
N TYR A 91 2.66 -4.22 27.20
CA TYR A 91 1.44 -4.81 26.66
C TYR A 91 0.35 -4.92 27.72
N GLU A 92 -0.22 -3.77 28.08
CA GLU A 92 -1.38 -3.68 28.95
C GLU A 92 -2.64 -3.56 28.09
N SER A 93 -3.47 -4.62 28.08
CA SER A 93 -4.76 -4.63 27.36
C SER A 93 -5.72 -3.55 27.85
N GLN A 94 -5.45 -2.95 29.02
CA GLN A 94 -6.20 -1.83 29.56
C GLN A 94 -5.78 -0.44 29.02
N ARG A 95 -4.66 -0.32 28.29
CA ARG A 95 -4.23 0.92 27.61
C ARG A 95 -4.13 0.70 26.10
N SER A 96 -5.28 0.53 25.45
CA SER A 96 -5.34 0.20 24.02
C SER A 96 -4.87 1.33 23.09
N ARG A 97 -3.98 0.96 22.16
CA ARG A 97 -3.63 1.60 20.87
C ARG A 97 -3.09 3.04 20.94
N SER A 98 -2.06 3.33 20.14
CA SER A 98 -1.53 4.68 19.88
C SER A 98 -2.60 5.72 19.50
N GLN A 99 -3.79 5.29 19.06
CA GLN A 99 -4.97 6.17 18.84
C GLN A 99 -5.44 6.91 20.11
N LYS A 100 -5.25 6.35 21.31
CA LYS A 100 -5.59 7.02 22.58
C LYS A 100 -4.47 7.92 23.11
N ALA A 101 -3.25 7.70 22.65
CA ALA A 101 -2.07 8.48 23.01
C ALA A 101 -0.99 8.37 21.92
N PRO A 102 -1.06 9.21 20.86
CA PRO A 102 -0.09 9.20 19.78
C PRO A 102 1.32 9.41 20.32
N GLY A 103 2.28 8.60 19.89
CA GLY A 103 3.65 8.66 20.41
C GLY A 103 3.84 8.11 21.81
N ALA A 104 2.83 7.54 22.48
CA ALA A 104 3.00 6.91 23.81
C ALA A 104 3.98 5.73 23.79
N ILE A 105 4.07 5.01 22.65
CA ILE A 105 5.04 3.94 22.45
C ILE A 105 6.46 4.54 22.52
N VAL A 106 6.73 5.58 21.73
CA VAL A 106 8.01 6.29 21.70
C VAL A 106 8.31 7.02 23.02
N ALA A 107 7.31 7.68 23.62
CA ALA A 107 7.42 8.38 24.89
C ALA A 107 7.66 7.43 26.08
N ALA A 108 7.25 6.16 25.96
CA ALA A 108 7.61 5.09 26.88
C ALA A 108 9.00 4.48 26.61
N GLY A 109 9.79 5.06 25.70
CA GLY A 109 11.14 4.63 25.36
C GLY A 109 11.21 3.48 24.35
N ASN A 110 10.09 3.09 23.74
CA ASN A 110 10.09 1.99 22.78
C ASN A 110 10.57 2.44 21.39
N PRO A 111 11.12 1.52 20.58
CA PRO A 111 11.56 1.83 19.22
C PRO A 111 10.42 2.34 18.32
N ALA A 112 10.63 3.50 17.67
CA ALA A 112 9.64 4.13 16.79
C ALA A 112 9.19 3.27 15.60
N TRP A 113 10.01 2.30 15.17
CA TRP A 113 9.65 1.40 14.08
C TRP A 113 8.45 0.50 14.43
N ILE A 114 8.20 0.21 15.71
CA ILE A 114 7.07 -0.61 16.15
C ILE A 114 5.75 0.12 15.87
N GLU A 115 5.68 1.41 16.21
CA GLU A 115 4.51 2.25 15.92
C GLU A 115 4.28 2.38 14.40
N ARG A 116 5.36 2.48 13.62
CA ARG A 116 5.32 2.48 12.15
C ARG A 116 4.77 1.17 11.57
N VAL A 117 5.16 0.02 12.11
CA VAL A 117 4.60 -1.29 11.69
C VAL A 117 3.12 -1.39 12.04
N GLN A 118 2.69 -0.88 13.21
CA GLN A 118 1.26 -0.79 13.53
C GLN A 118 0.50 0.10 12.54
N ALA A 119 1.08 1.24 12.14
CA ALA A 119 0.48 2.09 11.10
C ALA A 119 0.40 1.37 9.73
N ALA A 120 1.40 0.56 9.38
CA ALA A 120 1.37 -0.27 8.18
C ALA A 120 0.25 -1.32 8.21
N GLN A 121 -0.11 -1.85 9.37
CA GLN A 121 -1.24 -2.77 9.56
C GLN A 121 -2.56 -2.08 9.19
N TYR A 122 -2.83 -0.89 9.72
CA TYR A 122 -4.04 -0.14 9.39
C TYR A 122 -4.14 0.16 7.89
N ASN A 123 -3.04 0.61 7.30
CA ASN A 123 -3.01 0.85 5.85
C ASN A 123 -3.23 -0.43 5.03
N THR A 124 -2.81 -1.59 5.54
CA THR A 124 -3.07 -2.89 4.88
C THR A 124 -4.54 -3.26 4.93
N TRP A 125 -5.25 -2.95 6.02
CA TRP A 125 -6.70 -3.10 6.07
C TRP A 125 -7.41 -2.15 5.09
N GLU A 126 -7.03 -0.88 5.03
CA GLU A 126 -7.59 0.08 4.07
C GLU A 126 -7.39 -0.37 2.62
N ALA A 127 -6.17 -0.80 2.29
CA ALA A 127 -5.84 -1.34 0.97
C ALA A 127 -6.68 -2.59 0.66
N THR A 128 -6.89 -3.46 1.65
CA THR A 128 -7.72 -4.67 1.52
C THR A 128 -9.17 -4.35 1.21
N ILE A 129 -9.73 -3.31 1.83
CA ILE A 129 -11.12 -2.90 1.59
C ILE A 129 -11.26 -2.34 0.17
N GLY A 130 -10.37 -1.42 -0.23
CA GLY A 130 -10.41 -0.80 -1.56
C GLY A 130 -10.17 -1.81 -2.69
N MET A 131 -9.22 -2.71 -2.50
CA MET A 131 -9.00 -3.91 -3.32
C MET A 131 -10.29 -4.66 -3.62
N LEU A 132 -11.00 -5.11 -2.57
CA LEU A 132 -12.08 -6.08 -2.70
C LEU A 132 -13.21 -5.52 -3.55
N ALA A 133 -13.48 -4.22 -3.41
CA ALA A 133 -14.41 -3.50 -4.27
C ALA A 133 -13.97 -3.53 -5.74
N ALA A 134 -12.69 -3.24 -6.04
CA ALA A 134 -12.17 -3.27 -7.41
C ALA A 134 -12.15 -4.69 -8.01
N TRP A 135 -11.79 -5.70 -7.21
CA TRP A 135 -11.78 -7.10 -7.61
C TRP A 135 -13.17 -7.62 -7.94
N PHE A 136 -14.17 -7.23 -7.14
CA PHE A 136 -15.56 -7.55 -7.43
C PHE A 136 -15.97 -7.00 -8.80
N VAL A 137 -15.73 -5.72 -9.06
CA VAL A 137 -16.01 -5.09 -10.37
C VAL A 137 -15.29 -5.82 -11.51
N ALA A 138 -14.00 -6.10 -11.36
CA ALA A 138 -13.23 -6.79 -12.39
C ALA A 138 -13.73 -8.21 -12.67
N LYS A 139 -14.21 -8.92 -11.65
CA LYS A 139 -14.77 -10.26 -11.81
C LYS A 139 -16.13 -10.23 -12.51
N GLU A 140 -17.02 -9.32 -12.11
CA GLU A 140 -18.36 -9.18 -12.68
C GLU A 140 -18.32 -8.65 -14.12
N CYS A 141 -17.40 -7.73 -14.43
CA CYS A 141 -17.22 -7.18 -15.77
C CYS A 141 -16.30 -8.03 -16.68
N GLY A 142 -15.80 -9.17 -16.19
CA GLY A 142 -15.05 -10.12 -17.03
C GLY A 142 -13.68 -9.64 -17.49
N LEU A 143 -12.90 -9.00 -16.61
CA LEU A 143 -11.51 -8.63 -16.90
C LEU A 143 -10.69 -9.85 -17.36
N ALA A 144 -9.87 -9.68 -18.40
CA ALA A 144 -9.02 -10.74 -18.93
C ALA A 144 -8.15 -11.38 -17.82
N GLU A 145 -8.20 -12.71 -17.72
CA GLU A 145 -7.62 -13.47 -16.60
C GLU A 145 -6.13 -13.22 -16.40
N ASP A 146 -5.36 -13.13 -17.50
CA ASP A 146 -3.92 -12.87 -17.45
C ASP A 146 -3.61 -11.48 -16.85
N LEU A 147 -4.28 -10.45 -17.36
CA LEU A 147 -4.13 -9.08 -16.85
C LEU A 147 -4.53 -9.00 -15.38
N PHE A 148 -5.62 -9.69 -15.01
CA PHE A 148 -6.11 -9.72 -13.65
C PHE A 148 -5.10 -10.38 -12.69
N ALA A 149 -4.54 -11.52 -13.10
CA ALA A 149 -3.53 -12.24 -12.34
C ALA A 149 -2.26 -11.40 -12.15
N LYS A 150 -1.78 -10.73 -13.21
CA LYS A 150 -0.60 -9.86 -13.16
C LYS A 150 -0.79 -8.69 -12.20
N LEU A 151 -1.91 -7.97 -12.31
CA LEU A 151 -2.20 -6.84 -11.42
C LEU A 151 -2.35 -7.28 -9.95
N ALA A 152 -2.99 -8.43 -9.71
CA ALA A 152 -3.12 -8.99 -8.37
C ALA A 152 -1.77 -9.41 -7.77
N THR A 153 -0.92 -10.07 -8.56
CA THR A 153 0.44 -10.44 -8.17
C THR A 153 1.28 -9.22 -7.82
N LEU A 154 1.28 -8.20 -8.67
CA LEU A 154 2.00 -6.94 -8.42
C LEU A 154 1.52 -6.29 -7.12
N PHE A 155 0.20 -6.20 -6.94
CA PHE A 155 -0.39 -5.65 -5.74
C PHE A 155 0.10 -6.41 -4.49
N LEU A 156 0.05 -7.75 -4.49
CA LEU A 156 0.54 -8.56 -3.37
C LEU A 156 2.03 -8.27 -3.08
N GLY A 157 2.89 -8.25 -4.10
CA GLY A 157 4.32 -7.96 -3.94
C GLY A 157 4.56 -6.58 -3.30
N ILE A 158 3.84 -5.55 -3.75
CA ILE A 158 3.87 -4.21 -3.16
C ILE A 158 3.45 -4.25 -1.69
N ARG A 159 2.38 -4.97 -1.36
CA ARG A 159 1.85 -5.03 0.01
C ARG A 159 2.73 -5.83 0.97
N VAL A 160 3.51 -6.78 0.48
CA VAL A 160 4.55 -7.48 1.26
C VAL A 160 5.75 -6.56 1.53
N ALA A 161 6.19 -5.78 0.55
CA ALA A 161 7.31 -4.84 0.72
C ALA A 161 6.95 -3.62 1.59
N TYR A 162 5.70 -3.16 1.51
CA TYR A 162 5.22 -1.95 2.17
C TYR A 162 5.50 -1.87 3.69
N PRO A 163 5.15 -2.86 4.54
CA PRO A 163 5.44 -2.79 5.97
C PRO A 163 6.93 -2.75 6.30
N VAL A 164 7.79 -3.38 5.47
CA VAL A 164 9.25 -3.32 5.64
C VAL A 164 9.76 -1.90 5.42
N VAL A 165 9.34 -1.28 4.31
CA VAL A 165 9.68 0.12 3.98
C VAL A 165 9.13 1.07 5.04
N TYR A 166 7.96 0.77 5.61
CA TYR A 166 7.38 1.52 6.72
C TYR A 166 8.24 1.42 7.98
N ALA A 167 8.70 0.21 8.36
CA ALA A 167 9.56 0.01 9.53
C ALA A 167 10.88 0.79 9.40
N LEU A 168 11.46 0.80 8.20
CA LEU A 168 12.72 1.48 7.85
C LEU A 168 12.60 3.01 7.67
N ASP A 169 11.41 3.58 7.82
CA ASP A 169 11.17 5.03 7.73
C ASP A 169 11.54 5.66 6.37
N LEU A 170 11.38 4.90 5.28
CA LEU A 170 11.70 5.36 3.93
C LEU A 170 10.49 6.04 3.29
N ASP A 171 10.21 7.29 3.69
CA ASP A 171 8.98 8.02 3.38
C ASP A 171 8.61 8.09 1.88
N LEU A 172 9.57 8.43 1.02
CA LEU A 172 9.33 8.56 -0.43
C LEU A 172 9.01 7.20 -1.05
N LEU A 173 9.79 6.17 -0.71
CA LEU A 173 9.56 4.82 -1.21
C LEU A 173 8.25 4.24 -0.69
N ARG A 174 7.91 4.48 0.58
CA ARG A 174 6.64 4.10 1.20
C ARG A 174 5.48 4.69 0.41
N THR A 175 5.54 6.00 0.16
CA THR A 175 4.50 6.70 -0.57
C THR A 175 4.39 6.22 -2.01
N GLN A 176 5.53 5.95 -2.67
CA GLN A 176 5.53 5.40 -4.03
C GLN A 176 4.90 4.01 -4.06
N LEU A 177 5.24 3.11 -3.13
CA LEU A 177 4.62 1.78 -3.03
C LEU A 177 3.11 1.87 -2.78
N TRP A 178 2.69 2.74 -1.86
CA TRP A 178 1.27 2.99 -1.62
C TRP A 178 0.55 3.45 -2.90
N LEU A 179 1.13 4.43 -3.59
CA LEU A 179 0.53 4.99 -4.81
C LEU A 179 0.49 3.95 -5.93
N THR A 180 1.55 3.17 -6.14
CA THR A 180 1.59 2.11 -7.15
C THR A 180 0.57 1.02 -6.85
N GLY A 181 0.40 0.64 -5.57
CA GLY A 181 -0.63 -0.32 -5.15
C GLY A 181 -2.05 0.22 -5.39
N LEU A 182 -2.32 1.47 -5.01
CA LEU A 182 -3.60 2.13 -5.27
C LEU A 182 -3.88 2.24 -6.78
N TYR A 183 -2.86 2.60 -7.56
CA TYR A 183 -2.93 2.70 -9.01
C TYR A 183 -3.26 1.34 -9.64
N ALA A 184 -2.58 0.27 -9.23
CA ALA A 184 -2.89 -1.10 -9.69
C ALA A 184 -4.35 -1.49 -9.37
N THR A 185 -4.83 -1.21 -8.16
CA THR A 185 -6.23 -1.44 -7.78
C THR A 185 -7.20 -0.65 -8.66
N ALA A 186 -6.91 0.61 -8.96
CA ALA A 186 -7.74 1.42 -9.86
C ALA A 186 -7.72 0.86 -11.29
N MET A 187 -6.56 0.44 -11.78
CA MET A 187 -6.40 -0.16 -13.11
C MET A 187 -7.17 -1.47 -13.26
N ILE A 188 -7.25 -2.29 -12.22
CA ILE A 188 -8.10 -3.50 -12.21
C ILE A 188 -9.57 -3.14 -12.52
N ALA A 189 -10.14 -2.20 -11.77
CA ALA A 189 -11.54 -1.83 -11.96
C ALA A 189 -11.77 -1.12 -13.31
N PHE A 190 -10.91 -0.17 -13.68
CA PHE A 190 -11.09 0.62 -14.89
C PHE A 190 -10.79 -0.16 -16.17
N ALA A 191 -9.84 -1.09 -16.18
CA ALA A 191 -9.62 -1.98 -17.32
C ALA A 191 -10.82 -2.90 -17.55
N ALA A 192 -11.56 -3.25 -16.51
CA ALA A 192 -12.77 -4.06 -16.63
C ALA A 192 -13.97 -3.24 -17.11
N LEU A 193 -14.13 -2.01 -16.63
CA LEU A 193 -15.22 -1.11 -17.02
C LEU A 193 -15.03 -0.50 -18.41
N PHE A 194 -13.79 -0.19 -18.77
CA PHE A 194 -13.43 0.54 -20.00
C PHE A 194 -12.30 -0.19 -20.75
N PRO A 195 -12.53 -1.44 -21.19
CA PRO A 195 -11.48 -2.28 -21.78
C PRO A 195 -10.82 -1.63 -22.99
N ASP A 196 -11.59 -0.98 -23.86
CA ASP A 196 -11.07 -0.36 -25.09
C ASP A 196 -10.15 0.84 -24.84
N THR A 197 -10.25 1.46 -23.66
CA THR A 197 -9.47 2.67 -23.31
C THR A 197 -8.32 2.35 -22.37
N VAL A 198 -8.56 1.50 -21.36
CA VAL A 198 -7.61 1.30 -20.25
C VAL A 198 -6.75 0.05 -20.44
N ALA A 199 -7.29 -1.03 -21.00
CA ALA A 199 -6.50 -2.24 -21.22
C ALA A 199 -5.28 -2.01 -22.15
N PRO A 200 -5.36 -1.22 -23.24
CA PRO A 200 -4.19 -0.90 -24.09
C PRO A 200 -3.07 -0.16 -23.37
N LEU A 201 -3.38 0.52 -22.26
CA LEU A 201 -2.36 1.19 -21.43
C LEU A 201 -1.51 0.17 -20.67
N LEU A 202 -2.03 -1.04 -20.46
CA LEU A 202 -1.43 -2.10 -19.63
C LEU A 202 -0.97 -3.32 -20.44
N ALA A 203 -1.56 -3.54 -21.61
CA ALA A 203 -1.24 -4.62 -22.55
C ALA A 203 -0.19 -4.23 -23.59
#